data_AF-A0A1B6F2E3-F1
#
_entry.id   AF-A0A1B6F2E3-F1
#
_cell.length_a   1.000
_cell.length_b   1.000
_cell.length_c   1.000
_cell.angle_alpha   90.00
_cell.angle_beta   90.00
_cell.angle_gamma   90.00
#
_symmetry.space_group_name_H-M   'P 1'
#
loop_
_entity.id
_entity.type
_entity.pdbx_description
1 polymer ?
#
loop_
_entity_poly.entity_id
_entity_poly.type
_entity_poly.pdbx_seq_one_letter_code
_entity_poly.pdbx_strand_id
1 'polypeptide(L)'
;EWVKPIMFSGGLGYISAAQTVKQRPKESMDIVKIGGPVYRIGVGGGAASSAEVQGDNNTELDFNAVQRGDAEMEQKLNRVVRACVELGHDNPIESIHDQG
;
A
#
# COMPACT_ATOMS: atom_id res chain seq x y z
N GLU A 1 17.77 -25.10 -11.80
CA GLU A 1 16.73 -25.07 -10.75
C GLU A 1 16.29 -23.62 -10.61
N TRP A 2 15.02 -23.31 -10.83
CA TRP A 2 14.48 -21.95 -10.66
C TRP A 2 13.79 -21.89 -9.30
N VAL A 3 14.50 -21.35 -8.31
CA VAL A 3 13.98 -21.22 -6.95
C VAL A 3 13.37 -19.84 -6.79
N LYS A 4 12.14 -19.77 -6.25
CA LYS A 4 11.48 -18.50 -5.91
C LYS A 4 12.34 -17.76 -4.85
N PRO A 5 12.87 -16.57 -5.16
CA PRO A 5 13.74 -15.85 -4.22
C PRO A 5 12.94 -15.25 -3.05
N ILE A 6 13.61 -15.04 -1.93
CA ILE A 6 13.10 -14.20 -0.83
C ILE A 6 13.50 -12.76 -1.12
N MET A 7 12.50 -11.88 -1.25
CA MET A 7 12.69 -10.43 -1.30
C MET A 7 12.03 -9.83 -0.05
N PHE A 8 12.81 -9.12 0.75
CA PHE A 8 12.37 -8.56 2.03
C PHE A 8 12.74 -7.09 2.14
N SER A 9 11.80 -6.26 2.59
CA SER A 9 12.00 -4.85 2.91
C SER A 9 11.41 -4.53 4.28
N GLY A 10 12.00 -3.54 4.96
CA GLY A 10 11.56 -3.08 6.26
C GLY A 10 12.13 -1.69 6.56
N GLY A 11 11.56 -1.00 7.54
CA GLY A 11 11.98 0.35 7.90
C GLY A 11 11.51 0.76 9.29
N LEU A 12 12.07 1.86 9.78
CA LEU A 12 11.68 2.50 11.05
C LEU A 12 11.09 3.87 10.75
N GLY A 13 10.02 4.21 11.45
CA GLY A 13 9.39 5.52 11.42
C GLY A 13 9.20 6.06 12.84
N TYR A 14 8.73 7.29 12.95
CA TYR A 14 8.30 7.90 14.21
C TYR A 14 6.87 8.39 14.08
N ILE A 15 6.16 8.45 15.20
CA ILE A 15 4.78 8.91 15.27
C ILE A 15 4.56 9.64 16.60
N SER A 16 3.72 10.68 16.59
CA SER A 16 3.28 11.32 17.83
C SER A 16 2.42 10.35 18.64
N ALA A 17 2.68 10.24 19.95
CA ALA A 17 1.89 9.40 20.86
C ALA A 17 0.39 9.75 20.83
N ALA A 18 0.04 11.00 20.55
CA ALA A 18 -1.35 11.44 20.44
C ALA A 18 -2.09 10.87 19.20
N GLN A 19 -1.37 10.35 18.22
CA GLN A 19 -1.92 9.90 16.93
C GLN A 19 -1.64 8.40 16.66
N THR A 20 -1.27 7.63 17.68
CA THR A 20 -1.00 6.18 17.53
C THR A 20 -2.27 5.33 17.38
N VAL A 21 -3.42 5.88 17.78
CA VAL A 21 -4.71 5.18 17.77
C VAL A 21 -5.58 5.77 16.67
N LYS A 22 -6.05 4.92 15.74
CA LYS A 22 -7.02 5.33 14.72
C LYS A 22 -8.35 5.64 15.39
N GLN A 23 -8.98 6.72 14.95
CA GLN A 23 -10.34 7.04 15.40
C GLN A 23 -11.35 6.15 14.66
N ARG A 24 -12.56 6.03 15.22
CA ARG A 24 -13.64 5.31 14.54
C ARG A 24 -14.27 6.22 13.49
N PRO A 25 -14.32 5.80 12.21
CA PRO A 25 -15.06 6.54 11.19
C PRO A 25 -16.52 6.71 11.61
N LYS A 26 -17.07 7.89 11.33
CA LYS A 26 -18.47 8.26 11.62
C LYS A 26 -19.24 8.35 10.31
N GLU A 27 -20.56 8.19 10.39
CA GLU A 27 -21.43 8.44 9.25
C GLU A 27 -21.22 9.86 8.70
N SER A 28 -21.38 10.02 7.40
CA SER A 28 -21.16 11.28 6.66
C SER A 28 -19.70 11.75 6.57
N MET A 29 -18.71 10.94 6.97
CA MET A 29 -17.31 11.22 6.65
C MET A 29 -16.99 10.89 5.20
N ASP A 30 -16.10 11.69 4.60
CA ASP A 30 -15.60 11.45 3.25
C ASP A 30 -14.60 10.29 3.22
N ILE A 31 -14.77 9.41 2.23
CA ILE A 31 -13.79 8.36 1.91
C ILE A 31 -12.94 8.87 0.74
N VAL A 32 -11.67 9.14 1.02
CA VAL A 32 -10.75 9.73 0.03
C VAL A 32 -9.65 8.72 -0.31
N LYS A 33 -9.47 8.47 -1.61
CA LYS A 33 -8.27 7.82 -2.12
C LYS A 33 -7.23 8.89 -2.44
N ILE A 34 -6.09 8.83 -1.77
CA ILE A 34 -4.93 9.68 -2.06
C ILE A 34 -3.82 8.86 -2.73
N GLY A 35 -3.09 9.48 -3.66
CA GLY A 35 -1.96 8.85 -4.37
C GLY A 35 -2.13 8.85 -5.89
N GLY A 36 -1.39 7.94 -6.55
CA GLY A 36 -1.35 7.87 -8.00
C GLY A 36 -2.64 7.33 -8.65
N PRO A 37 -2.81 7.53 -9.97
CA PRO A 37 -3.89 6.91 -10.74
C PRO A 37 -3.85 5.37 -10.65
N VAL A 38 -5.03 4.74 -10.73
CA VAL A 38 -5.14 3.27 -10.76
C VAL A 38 -4.91 2.78 -12.18
N TYR A 39 -4.10 1.73 -12.33
CA TYR A 39 -3.93 0.99 -13.56
C TYR A 39 -4.31 -0.48 -13.34
N ARG A 40 -4.60 -1.20 -14.42
CA ARG A 40 -4.85 -2.64 -14.37
C ARG A 40 -3.53 -3.40 -14.21
N ILE A 41 -3.01 -3.40 -12.99
CA ILE A 41 -1.72 -4.00 -12.59
C ILE A 41 -1.99 -4.96 -11.43
N GLY A 42 -1.33 -6.12 -11.40
CA GLY A 42 -1.41 -7.01 -10.24
C GLY A 42 -2.77 -7.67 -10.01
N VAL A 43 -3.64 -7.74 -11.02
CA VAL A 43 -5.01 -8.26 -10.85
C VAL A 43 -4.96 -9.73 -10.44
N GLY A 44 -5.53 -10.04 -9.28
CA GLY A 44 -5.50 -11.39 -8.73
C GLY A 44 -4.21 -11.77 -8.01
N GLY A 45 -3.30 -10.82 -7.75
CA GLY A 45 -2.01 -11.07 -7.10
C GLY A 45 -2.11 -11.81 -5.77
N GLY A 46 -3.09 -11.48 -4.92
CA GLY A 46 -3.31 -12.18 -3.64
C GLY A 46 -3.78 -13.64 -3.77
N ALA A 47 -4.46 -13.98 -4.88
CA ALA A 47 -4.87 -15.36 -5.18
C ALA A 47 -3.73 -16.13 -5.87
N ALA A 48 -3.01 -15.49 -6.78
CA ALA A 48 -1.87 -16.06 -7.49
C ALA A 48 -0.69 -16.37 -6.55
N SER A 49 -0.41 -15.50 -5.58
CA SER A 49 0.65 -15.73 -4.59
C SER A 49 0.40 -16.92 -3.66
N SER A 50 -0.86 -17.37 -3.57
CA SER A 50 -1.32 -18.37 -2.61
C SER A 50 -1.45 -19.78 -3.22
N ALA A 51 -1.64 -19.88 -4.54
CA ALA A 51 -1.94 -21.14 -5.22
C ALA A 51 -0.71 -21.86 -5.83
N GLU A 52 0.40 -21.15 -6.07
CA GLU A 52 1.56 -21.73 -6.75
C GLU A 52 2.65 -22.17 -5.75
N VAL A 53 2.37 -23.26 -5.07
CA VAL A 53 3.39 -24.11 -4.46
C VAL A 53 3.74 -25.21 -5.48
N GLN A 54 4.66 -24.88 -6.39
CA GLN A 54 5.45 -25.83 -7.18
C GLN A 54 4.69 -26.72 -8.19
N GLY A 55 4.76 -26.35 -9.48
CA GLY A 55 4.26 -27.13 -10.63
C GLY A 55 2.87 -26.67 -11.06
N ASP A 56 2.61 -26.21 -12.27
CA ASP A 56 3.01 -26.74 -13.58
C ASP A 56 3.20 -25.54 -14.52
N ASN A 57 4.39 -25.37 -15.08
CA ASN A 57 4.74 -24.19 -15.88
C ASN A 57 3.99 -24.23 -17.21
N ASN A 58 2.75 -23.77 -17.24
CA ASN A 58 2.25 -23.16 -18.46
C ASN A 58 3.01 -21.84 -18.58
N THR A 59 3.99 -21.79 -19.47
CA THR A 59 4.76 -20.60 -19.86
C THR A 59 3.90 -19.55 -20.56
N GLU A 60 2.62 -19.42 -20.19
CA GLU A 60 1.86 -18.23 -20.47
C GLU A 60 2.44 -17.12 -19.60
N LEU A 61 2.83 -16.03 -20.26
CA LEU A 61 3.40 -14.86 -19.62
C LEU A 61 2.42 -14.36 -18.53
N ASP A 62 2.74 -14.61 -17.25
CA ASP A 62 1.97 -14.07 -16.14
C ASP A 62 2.24 -12.57 -16.00
N PHE A 63 1.61 -11.79 -16.89
CA PHE A 63 1.67 -10.34 -16.86
C PHE A 63 1.06 -9.75 -15.59
N ASN A 64 0.23 -10.51 -14.84
CA ASN A 64 -0.32 -10.04 -13.57
C ASN A 64 0.74 -10.07 -12.45
N ALA A 65 1.78 -10.89 -12.56
CA ALA A 65 2.90 -10.89 -11.61
C ALA A 65 3.84 -9.68 -11.77
N VAL A 66 3.76 -8.94 -12.89
CA VAL A 66 4.60 -7.76 -13.13
C VAL A 66 4.07 -6.55 -12.37
N GLN A 67 4.85 -6.07 -11.41
CA GLN A 67 4.52 -4.91 -10.57
C GLN A 67 5.11 -3.60 -11.11
N ARG A 68 4.53 -2.48 -10.69
CA ARG A 68 4.99 -1.12 -11.05
C ARG A 68 5.08 -0.24 -9.80
N GLY A 69 6.28 0.27 -9.52
CA GLY A 69 6.51 1.27 -8.47
C GLY A 69 6.68 2.68 -9.04
N ASP A 70 6.23 3.69 -8.29
CA ASP A 70 6.45 5.11 -8.56
C ASP A 70 6.83 5.82 -7.25
N ALA A 71 8.13 5.84 -6.97
CA ALA A 71 8.66 6.37 -5.71
C ALA A 71 8.45 7.90 -5.57
N GLU A 72 8.33 8.63 -6.68
CA GLU A 72 8.12 10.08 -6.66
C GLU A 72 6.68 10.41 -6.22
N MET A 73 5.71 9.64 -6.72
CA MET A 73 4.32 9.73 -6.27
C MET A 73 4.19 9.35 -4.79
N GLU A 74 4.85 8.28 -4.34
CA GLU A 74 4.83 7.88 -2.93
C GLU A 74 5.47 8.94 -2.02
N GLN A 75 6.56 9.56 -2.47
CA GLN A 75 7.18 10.68 -1.75
C GLN A 75 6.18 11.83 -1.57
N LYS A 76 5.48 12.25 -2.64
CA LYS A 76 4.49 13.33 -2.58
C LYS A 76 3.37 13.01 -1.59
N LEU A 77 2.85 11.78 -1.64
CA LEU A 77 1.83 11.31 -0.70
C LEU A 77 2.34 11.35 0.75
N ASN A 78 3.57 10.91 0.99
CA ASN A 78 4.20 10.99 2.32
C ASN A 78 4.29 12.44 2.83
N ARG A 79 4.60 13.42 1.96
CA ARG A 79 4.59 14.85 2.36
C ARG A 79 3.20 15.33 2.76
N VAL A 80 2.15 14.91 2.07
CA VAL A 80 0.76 15.25 2.42
C VAL A 80 0.38 14.66 3.77
N VAL A 81 0.62 13.36 3.97
CA VAL A 81 0.33 12.68 5.25
C VAL A 81 1.11 13.31 6.39
N ARG A 82 2.40 13.59 6.17
CA ARG A 82 3.25 14.26 7.14
C ARG A 82 2.73 15.65 7.51
N ALA A 83 2.32 16.46 6.53
CA ALA A 83 1.75 17.79 6.80
C ALA A 83 0.47 17.68 7.64
N CYS A 84 -0.42 16.72 7.36
CA CYS A 84 -1.62 16.48 8.17
C CYS A 84 -1.27 16.07 9.61
N VAL A 85 -0.27 15.20 9.79
CA VAL A 85 0.21 14.78 11.12
C VAL A 85 0.80 15.96 11.90
N GLU A 86 1.57 16.82 11.24
CA GLU A 86 2.21 18.00 11.84
C GLU A 86 1.19 19.09 12.28
N LEU A 87 -0.06 19.05 11.81
CA LEU A 87 -1.15 19.88 12.33
C LEU A 87 -1.63 19.46 13.74
N GLY A 88 -1.19 18.31 14.25
CA GLY A 88 -1.49 17.86 15.60
C GLY A 88 -2.99 17.64 15.83
N HIS A 89 -3.63 18.54 16.58
CA HIS A 89 -5.07 18.44 16.90
C HIS A 89 -5.96 18.82 15.72
N ASP A 90 -5.43 19.61 14.78
CA ASP A 90 -6.13 20.03 13.56
C ASP A 90 -5.90 19.04 12.40
N ASN A 91 -5.38 17.84 12.68
CA ASN A 91 -5.19 16.80 11.68
C ASN A 91 -6.55 16.33 11.12
N PRO A 92 -6.83 16.51 9.81
CA PRO A 92 -8.12 16.14 9.23
C PRO A 92 -8.27 14.61 9.01
N ILE A 93 -7.20 13.83 9.20
CA ILE A 93 -7.20 12.38 8.96
C ILE A 93 -7.67 11.65 10.21
N GLU A 94 -8.89 11.11 10.15
CA GLU A 94 -9.47 10.28 11.23
C GLU A 94 -8.93 8.85 11.23
N SER A 95 -8.73 8.29 10.03
CA SER A 95 -8.19 6.95 9.81
C SER A 95 -7.54 6.89 8.43
N ILE A 96 -6.40 6.21 8.35
CA ILE A 96 -5.67 5.97 7.10
C ILE A 96 -5.23 4.50 7.05
N HIS A 97 -5.22 3.93 5.85
CA HIS A 97 -4.77 2.57 5.58
C HIS A 97 -4.09 2.54 4.22
N ASP A 98 -3.05 1.72 4.10
CA ASP A 98 -2.44 1.43 2.82
C ASP A 98 -3.37 0.59 1.92
N GLN A 99 -3.04 0.54 0.63
CA GLN A 99 -3.68 -0.32 -0.35
C GLN A 99 -2.59 -1.22 -0.93
N GLY A 100 -2.71 -2.53 -0.71
CA GLY A 100 -1.79 -3.57 -1.18
C GLY A 100 -2.52 -4.80 -1.67
#